data_AF-A0AAW1YFB9-F1
#
_entry.id   AF-A0AAW1YFB9-F1
#
_cell.length_a   1.000
_cell.length_b   1.000
_cell.length_c   1.000
_cell.angle_alpha   90.00
_cell.angle_beta   90.00
_cell.angle_gamma   90.00
#
_symmetry.space_group_name_H-M   'P 1'
#
loop_
_entity.id
_entity.type
_entity.pdbx_description
1 polymer ?
#
loop_
_entity_poly.entity_id
_entity_poly.type
_entity_poly.pdbx_seq_one_letter_code
_entity_poly.pdbx_strand_id
1 'polypeptide(L)'
;MMLRDGFFPLTVTYTALIKILLEDDAIDEALNLLDQASSEGNKLDAMVFNTILRKACEKELIDVVEFLVEWMHREEIQPDPSTCSFVFTAYAYCGFHRTAMEALQVLSMRMCDEDGSCPEKTEFEDDYIFAEDMEAESRIIQLFKDSQENLAVALLNLRWCAVLGFPISWLPDQSPWAKRLSTNYIARKEAA
;
A
#
# COMPACT_ATOMS: atom_id res chain seq x y z
N MET A 1 23.32 11.63 15.57
CA MET A 1 23.52 12.53 16.72
C MET A 1 22.40 13.57 16.73
N MET A 2 21.30 13.33 17.45
CA MET A 2 20.21 14.29 17.75
C MET A 2 19.53 14.02 19.12
N LEU A 3 20.18 13.24 20.01
CA LEU A 3 19.61 12.84 21.31
C LEU A 3 19.98 13.78 22.48
N ARG A 4 20.53 14.97 22.19
CA ARG A 4 20.79 15.97 23.22
C ARG A 4 19.97 17.21 22.90
N ASP A 5 19.12 17.56 23.86
CA ASP A 5 18.34 18.80 23.95
C ASP A 5 16.90 18.71 23.45
N GLY A 6 16.04 17.96 24.17
CA GLY A 6 14.62 18.30 24.40
C GLY A 6 13.70 18.50 23.19
N PHE A 7 14.14 18.16 21.97
CA PHE A 7 13.38 18.33 20.75
C PHE A 7 12.80 16.98 20.33
N PHE A 8 11.48 16.84 20.42
CA PHE A 8 10.77 15.69 19.88
C PHE A 8 10.83 15.77 18.35
N PRO A 9 11.48 14.83 17.66
CA PRO A 9 11.55 14.87 16.20
C PRO A 9 10.13 14.69 15.65
N LEU A 10 9.64 15.69 14.93
CA LEU A 10 8.37 15.59 14.21
C LEU A 10 8.47 14.58 13.06
N THR A 11 7.35 14.03 12.59
CA THR A 11 7.28 13.08 11.45
C THR A 11 8.17 13.48 10.27
N VAL A 12 8.19 14.77 9.90
CA VAL A 12 9.03 15.32 8.82
C VAL A 12 10.53 15.11 9.00
N THR A 13 11.00 15.09 10.25
CA THR A 13 12.41 14.85 10.59
C THR A 13 12.77 13.39 10.35
N TYR A 14 11.91 12.48 10.81
CA TYR A 14 12.06 11.06 10.55
C TYR A 14 12.02 10.74 9.06
N THR A 15 11.09 11.34 8.30
CA THR A 15 11.05 11.17 6.84
C THR A 15 12.36 11.61 6.18
N ALA A 16 12.94 12.74 6.61
CA ALA A 16 14.20 13.25 6.05
C ALA A 16 15.38 12.32 6.38
N LEU A 17 15.49 11.86 7.64
CA LEU A 17 16.55 10.94 8.06
C LEU A 17 16.43 9.58 7.35
N ILE A 18 15.22 9.04 7.22
CA ILE A 18 14.94 7.82 6.46
C ILE A 18 15.41 8.00 5.01
N LYS A 19 15.09 9.12 4.35
CA LYS A 19 15.54 9.37 2.98
C LYS A 19 17.07 9.33 2.85
N ILE A 20 17.79 9.96 3.77
CA ILE A 20 19.26 9.96 3.77
C ILE A 20 19.79 8.53 3.91
N LEU A 21 19.25 7.73 4.84
CA LEU A 21 19.67 6.33 5.02
C LEU A 21 19.41 5.48 3.77
N LEU A 22 18.28 5.71 3.08
CA LEU A 22 17.97 4.99 1.84
C LEU A 22 18.87 5.41 0.67
N GLU A 23 19.35 6.66 0.64
CA GLU A 23 20.36 7.11 -0.33
C GLU A 23 21.71 6.41 -0.10
N ASP A 24 22.06 6.16 1.17
CA ASP A 24 23.24 5.39 1.58
C ASP A 24 23.02 3.86 1.54
N ASP A 25 21.92 3.40 0.94
CA ASP A 25 21.57 1.98 0.80
C ASP A 25 21.34 1.21 2.12
N ALA A 26 21.23 1.93 3.24
CA ALA A 26 21.06 1.45 4.61
C ALA A 26 19.57 1.21 4.96
N ILE A 27 18.95 0.21 4.32
CA ILE A 27 17.50 -0.04 4.46
C ILE A 27 17.11 -0.57 5.84
N ASP A 28 17.95 -1.39 6.47
CA ASP A 28 17.68 -1.93 7.80
C ASP A 28 17.71 -0.84 8.86
N GLU A 29 18.65 0.11 8.76
CA GLU A 29 18.70 1.30 9.59
C GLU A 29 17.48 2.19 9.38
N ALA A 30 17.00 2.33 8.13
CA ALA A 30 15.77 3.05 7.83
C ALA A 30 14.54 2.40 8.48
N LEU A 31 14.45 1.06 8.47
CA LEU A 31 13.40 0.31 9.15
C LEU A 31 13.48 0.45 10.68
N ASN A 32 14.67 0.40 11.26
CA ASN A 32 14.87 0.62 12.70
C ASN A 32 14.44 2.04 13.11
N LEU A 33 14.72 3.03 12.27
CA LEU A 33 14.33 4.41 12.53
C LEU A 33 12.81 4.61 12.39
N LEU A 34 12.16 3.87 11.49
CA LEU A 34 10.70 3.82 11.39
C LEU A 34 10.06 3.21 12.65
N ASP A 35 10.60 2.09 13.14
CA ASP A 35 10.15 1.43 14.39
C ASP A 35 10.32 2.35 15.59
N GLN A 36 11.46 3.05 15.67
CA GLN A 36 11.70 4.06 16.69
C GLN A 36 10.63 5.17 16.62
N ALA A 37 10.38 5.74 15.44
CA ALA A 37 9.38 6.79 15.27
C ALA A 37 7.99 6.34 15.73
N SER A 38 7.60 5.11 15.38
CA SER A 38 6.35 4.47 15.83
C SER A 38 6.31 4.30 17.34
N SER A 39 7.38 3.80 17.96
CA SER A 39 7.47 3.56 19.41
C SER A 39 7.44 4.85 20.23
N GLU A 40 7.90 5.96 19.66
CA GLU A 40 7.85 7.31 20.25
C GLU A 40 6.46 7.96 20.10
N GLY A 41 5.49 7.26 19.49
CA GLY A 41 4.12 7.72 19.32
C GLY A 41 3.94 8.73 18.19
N ASN A 42 4.87 8.80 17.23
CA ASN A 42 4.68 9.65 16.06
C ASN A 42 3.61 9.06 15.16
N LYS A 43 2.70 9.91 14.69
CA LYS A 43 1.73 9.52 13.65
C LYS A 43 2.48 9.38 12.33
N LEU A 44 2.79 8.15 11.96
CA LEU A 44 3.31 7.80 10.65
C LEU A 44 2.20 7.93 9.60
N ASP A 45 2.57 8.28 8.38
CA ASP A 45 1.67 8.42 7.23
C ASP A 45 2.15 7.57 6.05
N ALA A 46 1.30 7.43 5.04
CA ALA A 46 1.62 6.66 3.83
C ALA A 46 2.89 7.16 3.14
N MET A 47 3.23 8.46 3.26
CA MET A 47 4.41 9.05 2.61
C MET A 47 5.72 8.45 3.14
N VAL A 48 5.85 8.25 4.45
CA VAL A 48 7.06 7.64 5.04
C VAL A 48 7.21 6.19 4.57
N PHE A 49 6.13 5.40 4.61
CA PHE A 49 6.15 4.02 4.14
C PHE A 49 6.47 3.93 2.65
N ASN A 50 5.83 4.76 1.82
CA ASN A 50 6.05 4.81 0.38
C ASN A 50 7.48 5.18 0.01
N THR A 51 8.15 5.99 0.84
CA THR A 51 9.56 6.33 0.64
C THR A 51 10.44 5.08 0.75
N ILE A 52 10.21 4.21 1.73
CA ILE A 52 10.95 2.96 1.91
C ILE A 52 10.51 1.92 0.87
N LEU A 53 9.20 1.79 0.60
CA LEU A 53 8.65 0.88 -0.41
C LEU A 53 9.24 1.14 -1.79
N ARG A 54 9.40 2.40 -2.20
CA ARG A 54 10.06 2.76 -3.46
C ARG A 54 11.47 2.17 -3.53
N LYS A 55 12.28 2.39 -2.49
CA LYS A 55 13.66 1.89 -2.44
C LYS A 55 13.70 0.35 -2.39
N ALA A 56 12.80 -0.27 -1.64
CA ALA A 56 12.68 -1.72 -1.58
C ALA A 56 12.29 -2.32 -2.94
N CYS A 57 11.38 -1.66 -3.68
CA CYS A 57 11.01 -2.02 -5.04
C CYS A 57 12.18 -1.92 -6.03
N GLU A 58 12.93 -0.81 -6.00
CA GLU A 58 14.15 -0.62 -6.82
C GLU A 58 15.21 -1.69 -6.56
N LYS A 59 15.27 -2.21 -5.33
CA LYS A 59 16.19 -3.28 -4.91
C LYS A 59 15.60 -4.69 -4.97
N GLU A 60 14.37 -4.84 -5.44
CA GLU A 60 13.66 -6.14 -5.51
C GLU A 60 13.57 -6.87 -4.14
N LEU A 61 13.51 -6.11 -3.03
CA LEU A 61 13.42 -6.62 -1.66
C LEU A 61 11.97 -6.92 -1.28
N ILE A 62 11.43 -8.02 -1.81
CA ILE A 62 10.03 -8.41 -1.58
C ILE A 62 9.70 -8.62 -0.11
N ASP A 63 10.61 -9.17 0.68
CA ASP A 63 10.38 -9.39 2.12
C ASP A 63 10.15 -8.08 2.88
N VAL A 64 10.89 -7.02 2.51
CA VAL A 64 10.71 -5.66 3.06
C VAL A 64 9.39 -5.05 2.57
N VAL A 65 9.06 -5.21 1.29
CA VAL A 65 7.78 -4.75 0.72
C VAL A 65 6.60 -5.38 1.45
N GLU A 66 6.62 -6.69 1.64
CA GLU A 66 5.59 -7.45 2.35
C GLU A 66 5.45 -7.01 3.80
N PHE A 67 6.58 -6.83 4.49
CA PHE A 67 6.61 -6.39 5.87
C PHE A 67 6.00 -4.99 6.03
N LEU A 68 6.37 -4.04 5.18
CA LEU A 68 5.87 -2.66 5.23
C LEU A 68 4.37 -2.59 4.95
N VAL A 69 3.86 -3.35 3.97
CA VAL A 69 2.42 -3.35 3.66
C VAL A 69 1.59 -3.92 4.81
N GLU A 70 2.05 -5.01 5.44
CA GLU A 70 1.35 -5.57 6.60
C GLU A 70 1.44 -4.65 7.83
N TRP A 71 2.57 -3.94 7.99
CA TRP A 71 2.68 -2.91 9.01
C TRP A 71 1.66 -1.80 8.79
N MET A 72 1.61 -1.20 7.59
CA MET A 72 0.63 -0.17 7.25
C MET A 72 -0.79 -0.61 7.60
N HIS A 73 -1.15 -1.84 7.24
CA HIS A 73 -2.47 -2.39 7.53
C HIS A 73 -2.77 -2.49 9.04
N ARG A 74 -1.80 -2.92 9.86
CA ARG A 74 -1.96 -3.06 11.31
C ARG A 74 -2.06 -1.72 12.05
N GLU A 75 -1.42 -0.69 11.51
CA GLU A 75 -1.50 0.68 12.03
C GLU A 75 -2.65 1.47 11.39
N GLU A 76 -3.54 0.80 10.65
CA GLU A 76 -4.69 1.41 9.96
C GLU A 76 -4.29 2.55 9.01
N ILE A 77 -3.08 2.49 8.45
CA ILE A 77 -2.57 3.41 7.45
C ILE A 77 -3.00 2.92 6.08
N GLN A 78 -3.83 3.72 5.41
CA GLN A 78 -4.34 3.35 4.10
C GLN A 78 -3.24 3.43 3.04
N PRO A 79 -3.21 2.46 2.11
CA PRO A 79 -2.36 2.55 0.94
C PRO A 79 -2.87 3.65 0.00
N ASP A 80 -1.96 4.22 -0.78
CA ASP A 80 -2.29 5.20 -1.82
C ASP A 80 -1.91 4.64 -3.22
N PRO A 81 -2.14 5.41 -4.31
CA PRO A 81 -1.77 4.99 -5.66
C PRO A 81 -0.28 4.66 -5.81
N SER A 82 0.60 5.34 -5.06
CA SER A 82 2.03 5.06 -5.06
C SER A 82 2.34 3.72 -4.39
N THR A 83 1.68 3.42 -3.26
CA THR A 83 1.77 2.11 -2.58
C THR A 83 1.41 0.99 -3.53
N CYS A 84 0.27 1.11 -4.23
CA CYS A 84 -0.18 0.11 -5.21
C CYS A 84 0.86 -0.09 -6.33
N SER A 85 1.37 1.00 -6.89
CA SER A 85 2.36 0.98 -7.97
C SER A 85 3.67 0.30 -7.53
N PHE A 86 4.23 0.66 -6.37
CA PHE A 86 5.50 0.10 -5.90
C PHE A 86 5.38 -1.40 -5.61
N VAL A 87 4.30 -1.82 -4.93
CA VAL A 87 4.10 -3.24 -4.59
C VAL A 87 3.86 -4.09 -5.84
N PHE A 88 3.01 -3.63 -6.75
CA PHE A 88 2.77 -4.31 -8.03
C PHE A 88 4.07 -4.47 -8.81
N THR A 89 4.84 -3.38 -8.94
CA THR A 89 6.09 -3.36 -9.70
C THR A 89 7.13 -4.28 -9.09
N ALA A 90 7.26 -4.32 -7.75
CA ALA A 90 8.19 -5.21 -7.06
C ALA A 90 7.92 -6.69 -7.38
N TYR A 91 6.67 -7.14 -7.29
CA TYR A 91 6.31 -8.50 -7.68
C TYR A 91 6.49 -8.77 -9.17
N ALA A 92 6.16 -7.79 -10.02
CA ALA A 92 6.28 -7.91 -11.46
C ALA A 92 7.75 -8.08 -11.90
N TYR A 93 8.68 -7.31 -11.32
CA TYR A 93 10.12 -7.42 -11.60
C TYR A 93 10.69 -8.76 -11.16
N CYS A 94 10.24 -9.31 -10.04
CA CYS A 94 10.64 -10.66 -9.62
C CYS A 94 9.89 -11.79 -10.35
N GLY A 95 9.03 -11.49 -11.35
CA GLY A 95 8.30 -12.48 -12.14
C GLY A 95 7.08 -13.10 -11.45
N PHE A 96 6.68 -12.61 -10.28
CA PHE A 96 5.52 -13.09 -9.53
C PHE A 96 4.21 -12.42 -10.01
N HIS A 97 3.91 -12.51 -11.31
CA HIS A 97 2.81 -11.77 -11.93
C HIS A 97 1.44 -12.04 -11.30
N ARG A 98 1.15 -13.30 -10.94
CA ARG A 98 -0.12 -13.64 -10.27
C ARG A 98 -0.23 -12.95 -8.90
N THR A 99 0.86 -12.98 -8.14
CA THR A 99 0.94 -12.32 -6.82
C THR A 99 0.87 -10.80 -6.96
N ALA A 100 1.44 -10.23 -8.02
CA ALA A 100 1.29 -8.80 -8.33
C ALA A 100 -0.18 -8.42 -8.52
N MET A 101 -0.95 -9.22 -9.26
CA MET A 101 -2.39 -8.99 -9.48
C MET A 101 -3.20 -9.16 -8.18
N GLU A 102 -2.91 -10.19 -7.38
CA GLU A 102 -3.56 -10.39 -6.09
C GLU A 102 -3.26 -9.24 -5.11
N ALA A 103 -2.00 -8.78 -5.06
CA ALA A 103 -1.59 -7.63 -4.24
C ALA A 103 -2.29 -6.34 -4.69
N LEU A 104 -2.37 -6.09 -6.00
CA LEU A 104 -3.02 -4.91 -6.57
C LEU A 104 -4.50 -4.85 -6.19
N GLN A 105 -5.22 -5.98 -6.25
CA GLN A 105 -6.62 -6.04 -5.82
C GLN A 105 -6.78 -5.74 -4.34
N VAL A 106 -5.98 -6.39 -3.49
CA VAL A 106 -6.06 -6.21 -2.03
C VAL A 106 -5.77 -4.76 -1.64
N LEU A 107 -4.73 -4.15 -2.22
CA LEU A 107 -4.37 -2.77 -1.93
C LEU A 107 -5.41 -1.79 -2.47
N SER A 108 -5.97 -2.04 -3.66
CA SER A 108 -7.04 -1.21 -4.21
C SER A 108 -8.29 -1.26 -3.33
N MET A 109 -8.65 -2.43 -2.81
CA MET A 109 -9.74 -2.57 -1.85
C MET A 109 -9.47 -1.80 -0.55
N ARG A 110 -8.26 -1.91 0.02
CA ARG A 110 -7.86 -1.18 1.23
C ARG A 110 -7.78 0.35 1.02
N MET A 111 -7.57 0.80 -0.21
CA MET A 111 -7.56 2.22 -0.59
C MET A 111 -8.97 2.81 -0.72
N CYS A 112 -9.99 1.98 -1.00
CA CYS A 112 -11.40 2.41 -1.04
C CYS A 112 -12.02 2.68 0.33
N ASP A 113 -11.39 2.25 1.42
CA ASP A 113 -11.96 2.29 2.78
C ASP A 113 -11.87 3.68 3.45
N GLU A 114 -11.64 4.77 2.70
CA GLU A 114 -11.40 6.14 3.21
C GLU A 114 -12.47 6.67 4.19
N ASP A 115 -13.72 6.17 4.16
CA ASP A 115 -14.80 6.73 4.98
C ASP A 115 -15.87 5.72 5.47
N GLY A 116 -15.68 4.41 5.29
CA GLY A 116 -16.75 3.41 5.54
C GLY A 116 -17.98 3.54 4.63
N SER A 117 -18.00 4.57 3.78
CA SER A 117 -18.85 4.76 2.62
C SER A 117 -18.27 3.96 1.45
N CYS A 118 -18.32 2.64 1.55
CA CYS A 118 -18.32 1.83 0.34
C CYS A 118 -19.79 1.82 -0.13
N PRO A 119 -20.17 2.50 -1.24
CA PRO A 119 -21.44 2.27 -1.92
C PRO A 119 -21.76 0.79 -2.01
N GLU A 120 -23.05 0.44 -2.06
CA GLU A 120 -23.47 -0.96 -2.06
C GLU A 120 -22.66 -1.76 -3.09
N LYS A 121 -22.00 -2.83 -2.65
CA LYS A 121 -21.01 -3.61 -3.42
C LYS A 121 -21.47 -3.95 -4.86
N THR A 122 -22.77 -4.12 -5.05
CA THR A 122 -23.45 -4.36 -6.32
C THR A 122 -23.40 -3.19 -7.31
N GLU A 123 -23.46 -1.94 -6.84
CA GLU A 123 -23.39 -0.74 -7.70
C GLU A 123 -22.00 -0.58 -8.33
N PHE A 124 -20.92 -0.88 -7.57
CA PHE A 124 -19.56 -0.86 -8.13
C PHE A 124 -19.29 -1.97 -9.15
N GLU A 125 -19.78 -3.18 -8.85
CA GLU A 125 -19.60 -4.34 -9.71
C GLU A 125 -20.24 -4.09 -11.08
N ASP A 126 -21.52 -3.70 -11.09
CA ASP A 126 -22.28 -3.58 -12.33
C ASP A 126 -21.92 -2.29 -13.10
N ASP A 127 -21.73 -1.16 -12.42
CA ASP A 127 -21.58 0.14 -13.10
C ASP A 127 -20.13 0.49 -13.44
N TYR A 128 -19.14 -0.08 -12.74
CA TYR A 128 -17.73 0.34 -12.91
C TYR A 128 -16.80 -0.80 -13.26
N ILE A 129 -16.93 -1.96 -12.62
CA ILE A 129 -15.95 -3.04 -12.72
C ILE A 129 -16.26 -4.00 -13.88
N PHE A 130 -17.50 -4.50 -13.97
CA PHE A 130 -17.92 -5.45 -15.00
C PHE A 130 -18.70 -4.81 -16.15
N ALA A 131 -18.97 -3.51 -16.07
CA ALA A 131 -19.61 -2.75 -17.14
C ALA A 131 -18.88 -2.97 -18.48
N GLU A 132 -19.55 -3.60 -19.46
CA GLU A 132 -19.03 -3.82 -20.81
C GLU A 132 -19.10 -2.56 -21.69
N ASP A 133 -19.76 -1.51 -21.21
CA ASP A 133 -19.94 -0.27 -21.96
C ASP A 133 -18.66 0.59 -22.00
N MET A 134 -18.54 1.37 -23.08
CA MET A 134 -17.43 2.30 -23.31
C MET A 134 -17.44 3.51 -22.37
N GLU A 135 -18.49 3.69 -21.57
CA GLU A 135 -18.68 4.85 -20.69
C GLU A 135 -18.23 4.58 -19.25
N ALA A 136 -18.00 3.32 -18.86
CA ALA A 136 -17.52 2.94 -17.53
C ALA A 136 -16.22 3.65 -17.14
N GLU A 137 -15.24 3.70 -18.06
CA GLU A 137 -14.01 4.47 -17.84
C GLU A 137 -14.29 5.96 -17.71
N SER A 138 -15.23 6.50 -18.50
CA SER A 138 -15.65 7.90 -18.38
C SER A 138 -16.29 8.19 -17.03
N ARG A 139 -17.10 7.26 -16.46
CA ARG A 139 -17.66 7.37 -15.11
C ARG A 139 -16.55 7.41 -14.06
N ILE A 140 -15.57 6.50 -14.14
CA ILE A 140 -14.42 6.50 -13.22
C ILE A 140 -13.60 7.80 -13.34
N ILE A 141 -13.43 8.33 -14.56
CA ILE A 141 -12.70 9.58 -14.79
C ILE A 141 -13.39 10.77 -14.13
N GLN A 142 -14.72 10.78 -14.00
CA GLN A 142 -15.43 11.87 -13.31
C GLN A 142 -15.07 11.93 -11.82
N LEU A 143 -14.78 10.81 -11.17
CA LEU A 143 -14.41 10.76 -9.74
C LEU A 143 -13.14 11.58 -9.45
N PHE A 144 -12.22 11.71 -10.41
CA PHE A 144 -11.07 12.63 -10.27
C PHE A 144 -11.50 14.10 -10.16
N LYS A 145 -12.58 14.50 -10.84
CA LYS A 145 -13.11 15.87 -10.75
C LYS A 145 -13.79 16.12 -9.41
N ASP A 146 -14.37 15.08 -8.83
CA ASP A 146 -15.01 15.11 -7.52
C ASP A 146 -14.01 14.96 -6.36
N SER A 147 -12.70 15.05 -6.64
CA SER A 147 -11.60 14.91 -5.66
C SER A 147 -11.55 13.54 -4.98
N GLN A 148 -12.08 12.50 -5.61
CA GLN A 148 -12.03 11.11 -5.14
C GLN A 148 -10.96 10.30 -5.89
N GLU A 149 -9.73 10.81 -5.90
CA GLU A 149 -8.63 10.25 -6.70
C GLU A 149 -8.29 8.80 -6.29
N ASN A 150 -8.26 8.52 -4.99
CA ASN A 150 -7.95 7.19 -4.46
C ASN A 150 -9.01 6.16 -4.87
N LEU A 151 -10.29 6.51 -4.75
CA LEU A 151 -11.39 5.66 -5.23
C LEU A 151 -11.32 5.43 -6.75
N ALA A 152 -11.04 6.49 -7.52
CA ALA A 152 -10.95 6.38 -8.97
C ALA A 152 -9.82 5.43 -9.40
N VAL A 153 -8.63 5.57 -8.80
CA VAL A 153 -7.49 4.68 -9.07
C VAL A 153 -7.80 3.24 -8.66
N ALA A 154 -8.42 3.04 -7.49
CA ALA A 154 -8.80 1.72 -7.02
C ALA A 154 -9.77 1.02 -7.99
N LEU A 155 -10.79 1.72 -8.48
CA LEU A 155 -11.75 1.18 -9.44
C LEU A 155 -11.11 0.85 -10.79
N LEU A 156 -10.19 1.69 -11.28
CA LEU A 156 -9.42 1.39 -12.50
C LEU A 156 -8.59 0.12 -12.32
N ASN A 157 -7.89 -0.03 -11.19
CA ASN A 157 -7.10 -1.21 -10.89
C ASN A 157 -7.96 -2.49 -10.80
N LEU A 158 -9.09 -2.42 -10.10
CA LEU A 158 -10.02 -3.54 -9.96
C LEU A 158 -10.63 -3.92 -11.31
N ARG A 159 -11.11 -2.94 -12.09
CA ARG A 159 -11.60 -3.16 -13.46
C ARG A 159 -10.54 -3.82 -14.33
N TRP A 160 -9.30 -3.35 -14.28
CA TRP A 160 -8.20 -3.95 -15.04
C TRP A 160 -7.96 -5.41 -14.65
N CYS A 161 -8.01 -5.74 -13.35
CA CYS A 161 -7.95 -7.11 -12.86
C CYS A 161 -9.08 -7.98 -13.41
N ALA A 162 -10.33 -7.48 -13.39
CA ALA A 162 -11.49 -8.19 -13.94
C ALA A 162 -11.38 -8.44 -15.44
N VAL A 163 -10.96 -7.43 -16.22
CA VAL A 163 -10.75 -7.56 -17.68
C VAL A 163 -9.70 -8.63 -18.01
N LEU A 164 -8.67 -8.77 -17.17
CA LEU A 164 -7.67 -9.82 -17.30
C LEU A 164 -8.12 -11.19 -16.77
N GLY A 165 -9.37 -11.32 -16.34
CA GLY A 165 -9.98 -12.57 -15.88
C GLY A 165 -9.66 -12.93 -14.42
N PHE A 166 -9.17 -11.99 -13.61
CA PHE A 166 -8.98 -12.22 -12.18
C PHE A 166 -10.28 -11.92 -11.43
N PRO A 167 -10.84 -12.89 -10.67
CA PRO A 167 -12.05 -12.65 -9.90
C PRO A 167 -11.78 -11.68 -8.75
N ILE A 168 -12.67 -10.71 -8.55
CA ILE A 168 -12.54 -9.71 -7.49
C ILE A 168 -13.12 -10.25 -6.20
N SER A 169 -12.36 -10.08 -5.11
CA SER A 169 -12.79 -10.41 -3.76
C SER A 169 -13.04 -9.13 -2.96
N TRP A 170 -14.25 -8.98 -2.43
CA TRP A 170 -14.63 -7.90 -1.50
C TRP A 170 -14.23 -8.17 -0.04
N LEU A 171 -13.40 -9.18 0.18
CA LEU A 171 -12.80 -9.51 1.46
C LEU A 171 -11.28 -9.54 1.27
N PRO A 172 -10.61 -8.37 1.17
CA PRO A 172 -9.19 -8.27 0.84
C PRO A 172 -8.31 -9.09 1.80
N ASP A 173 -8.63 -9.07 3.10
CA ASP A 173 -7.85 -9.75 4.14
C ASP A 173 -8.03 -11.27 4.15
N GLN A 174 -9.02 -11.79 3.41
CA GLN A 174 -9.21 -13.24 3.25
C GLN A 174 -8.40 -13.83 2.09
N SER A 175 -7.79 -12.98 1.25
CA SER A 175 -6.96 -13.42 0.14
C SER A 175 -5.77 -14.26 0.61
N PRO A 176 -5.29 -15.23 -0.19
CA PRO A 176 -4.09 -16.01 0.13
C PRO A 176 -2.88 -15.10 0.37
N TRP A 177 -2.79 -14.02 -0.40
CA TRP A 177 -1.74 -13.01 -0.26
C TRP A 177 -1.76 -12.33 1.11
N ALA A 178 -2.89 -11.75 1.52
CA ALA A 178 -3.01 -11.04 2.80
C ALA A 178 -2.78 -11.98 4.00
N LYS A 179 -3.32 -13.20 3.96
CA LYS A 179 -3.09 -14.20 5.02
C LYS A 179 -1.60 -14.55 5.18
N ARG A 180 -0.90 -14.68 4.06
CA ARG A 180 0.55 -14.93 4.06
C ARG A 180 1.33 -13.76 4.63
N LEU A 181 0.99 -12.51 4.26
CA LEU A 181 1.61 -11.32 4.84
C LEU A 181 1.48 -11.29 6.36
N SER A 182 0.26 -11.52 6.87
CA SER A 182 -0.01 -11.50 8.31
C SER A 182 0.79 -12.56 9.07
N THR A 183 0.92 -13.76 8.48
CA THR A 183 1.73 -14.84 9.05
C THR A 183 3.22 -14.48 9.07
N ASN A 184 3.74 -13.95 7.96
CA ASN A 184 5.16 -13.56 7.83
C ASN A 184 5.52 -12.42 8.79
N TYR A 185 4.64 -11.45 8.96
CA TYR A 185 4.84 -10.32 9.86
C TYR A 185 4.96 -10.77 11.33
N ILE A 186 4.05 -11.66 11.78
CA ILE A 186 4.10 -12.20 13.14
C ILE A 186 5.43 -12.95 13.35
N ALA A 187 5.81 -13.82 12.42
CA ALA A 187 7.07 -14.56 12.52
C ALA A 187 8.30 -13.63 12.59
N ARG A 188 8.30 -12.51 11.85
CA ARG A 188 9.40 -11.53 11.87
C ARG A 188 9.47 -10.76 13.19
N LYS A 189 8.34 -10.35 13.76
CA LYS A 189 8.28 -9.65 15.06
C LYS A 189 8.60 -10.58 16.24
N GLU A 190 8.32 -11.88 16.15
CA GLU A 190 8.72 -12.87 17.18
C GLU A 190 10.22 -13.21 17.16
N ALA A 191 10.90 -12.98 16.03
CA ALA A 191 12.32 -13.27 15.86
C ALA A 191 13.26 -12.10 16.21
N ALA A 192 12.73 -10.90 16.41
CA ALA A 192 13.46 -9.66 16.74
C ALA A 192 13.47 -9.40 18.24
#